data_AF-A0A3P7N4L0-F1
#
_entry.id   AF-A0A3P7N4L0-F1
#
_cell.length_a   1.000
_cell.length_b   1.000
_cell.length_c   1.000
_cell.angle_alpha   90.00
_cell.angle_beta   90.00
_cell.angle_gamma   90.00
#
_symmetry.space_group_name_H-M   'P 1'
#
loop_
_entity.id
_entity.type
_entity.pdbx_description
1 polymer ?
#
loop_
_entity_poly.entity_id
_entity_poly.type
_entity_poly.pdbx_seq_one_letter_code
_entity_poly.pdbx_strand_id
1 'polypeptide(L)'
;MYRMAVLAMSLEGQIEGLDIARAVSMCLVHDLAEAIVGDITPYCGISDEEKFDRENRVLITLSFVFNLLKAKLAEAVLSFDSESVLAFEWHFYCSLNP
;
A
#
# COMPACT_ATOMS: atom_id res chain seq x y z
N MET A 1 8.07 -3.64 1.87
CA MET A 1 7.22 -3.65 3.10
C MET A 1 7.97 -3.47 4.45
N TYR A 2 8.55 -4.50 5.09
CA TYR A 2 9.11 -4.40 6.47
C TYR A 2 10.16 -3.29 6.66
N ARG A 3 11.11 -3.16 5.73
CA ARG A 3 12.15 -2.13 5.80
C ARG A 3 11.57 -0.71 5.79
N MET A 4 10.50 -0.49 5.03
CA MET A 4 9.81 0.81 4.98
C MET A 4 9.04 1.08 6.26
N ALA A 5 8.40 0.07 6.85
CA ALA A 5 7.79 0.19 8.17
C ALA A 5 8.82 0.57 9.25
N VAL A 6 10.02 0.00 9.22
CA VAL A 6 11.10 0.37 10.15
C VAL A 6 11.57 1.81 9.94
N LEU A 7 11.70 2.24 8.68
CA LEU A 7 12.01 3.64 8.35
C LEU A 7 10.90 4.60 8.82
N ALA A 8 9.63 4.24 8.63
CA ALA A 8 8.50 5.03 9.07
C ALA A 8 8.52 5.25 10.59
N MET A 9 8.88 4.23 11.38
CA MET A 9 9.06 4.39 12.84
C MET A 9 10.15 5.40 13.21
N SER A 10 11.21 5.51 12.39
CA SER A 10 12.30 6.46 12.68
C SER A 10 11.91 7.92 12.50
N LEU A 11 10.79 8.21 11.81
CA LEU A 11 10.29 9.56 11.54
C LEU A 11 9.45 10.14 12.69
N GLU A 12 9.28 9.41 13.80
CA GLU A 12 8.51 9.87 14.96
C GLU A 12 9.04 11.20 15.50
N GLY A 13 8.13 12.19 15.62
CA GLY A 13 8.46 13.54 16.10
C GLY A 13 9.26 14.41 15.13
N GLN A 14 9.59 13.93 13.92
CA GLN A 14 10.29 14.71 12.90
C GLN A 14 9.36 15.48 11.97
N ILE A 15 8.12 15.00 11.81
CA ILE A 15 7.11 15.59 10.93
C ILE A 15 5.89 15.94 11.78
N GLU A 16 5.53 17.22 11.81
CA GLU A 16 4.37 17.71 12.56
C GLU A 16 3.08 17.14 11.97
N GLY A 17 2.23 16.54 12.81
CA GLY A 17 0.97 15.92 12.40
C GLY A 17 1.08 14.52 11.78
N LEU A 18 2.27 13.91 11.72
CA LEU A 18 2.43 12.54 11.24
C LEU A 18 2.03 11.50 12.29
N ASP A 19 1.00 10.70 12.00
CA ASP A 19 0.67 9.50 12.77
C ASP A 19 1.55 8.32 12.31
N ILE A 20 2.53 7.97 13.15
CA ILE A 20 3.48 6.88 12.90
C ILE A 20 2.80 5.51 12.88
N ALA A 21 1.81 5.27 13.74
CA ALA A 21 1.11 3.99 13.78
C ALA A 21 0.34 3.76 12.48
N ARG A 22 -0.30 4.82 11.96
CA ARG A 22 -0.96 4.78 10.65
C ARG A 22 0.06 4.62 9.52
N ALA A 23 1.16 5.36 9.52
CA ALA A 23 2.21 5.27 8.50
C ALA A 23 2.85 3.87 8.42
N VAL A 24 3.17 3.27 9.57
CA VAL A 24 3.69 1.90 9.67
C VAL A 24 2.67 0.90 9.14
N SER A 25 1.40 1.03 9.53
CA SER A 25 0.33 0.16 9.05
C SER A 25 0.20 0.23 7.53
N MET A 26 0.25 1.43 6.96
CA MET A 26 0.20 1.63 5.51
C MET A 26 1.39 0.98 4.78
N CYS A 27 2.61 1.15 5.30
CA CYS A 27 3.82 0.53 4.72
C CYS A 27 3.75 -1.00 4.69
N LEU A 28 3.01 -1.61 5.63
CA LEU A 28 2.86 -3.06 5.69
C LEU A 28 1.83 -3.59 4.69
N VAL A 29 0.86 -2.78 4.25
CA VAL A 29 -0.24 -3.24 3.40
C VAL A 29 -0.24 -2.68 1.97
N HIS A 30 0.65 -1.74 1.61
CA HIS A 30 0.69 -1.14 0.25
C HIS A 30 0.84 -2.13 -0.91
N ASP A 31 1.88 -2.94 -0.91
CA ASP A 31 2.09 -4.04 -1.87
C ASP A 31 1.29 -5.33 -1.53
N LEU A 32 0.26 -5.28 -0.68
CA LEU A 32 -0.49 -6.50 -0.32
C LEU A 32 -1.21 -7.11 -1.54
N ALA A 33 -1.60 -6.27 -2.49
CA ALA A 33 -2.19 -6.72 -3.75
C ALA A 33 -1.18 -7.44 -4.65
N GLU A 34 0.08 -6.99 -4.68
CA GLU A 34 1.16 -7.60 -5.47
C GLU A 34 1.49 -9.03 -5.01
N ALA A 35 1.25 -9.36 -3.74
CA ALA A 35 1.40 -10.72 -3.26
C ALA A 35 0.47 -11.73 -3.97
N ILE A 36 -0.62 -11.26 -4.57
CA ILE A 36 -1.60 -12.08 -5.31
C ILE A 36 -1.51 -11.81 -6.81
N VAL A 37 -1.44 -10.55 -7.24
CA VAL A 37 -1.39 -10.15 -8.66
C VAL A 37 0.00 -10.41 -9.27
N GLY A 38 1.05 -10.36 -8.45
CA GLY A 38 2.44 -10.28 -8.87
C GLY A 38 2.94 -8.83 -8.95
N ASP A 39 4.25 -8.65 -8.83
CA ASP A 39 4.95 -7.36 -9.02
C ASP A 39 4.92 -6.97 -10.51
N ILE A 40 3.91 -6.18 -10.91
CA ILE A 40 3.74 -5.69 -12.28
C ILE A 40 4.52 -4.39 -12.45
N THR A 41 5.68 -4.52 -13.08
CA THR A 41 6.50 -3.36 -13.45
C THR A 41 6.03 -2.74 -14.79
N PRO A 42 6.35 -1.47 -15.08
CA PRO A 42 5.97 -0.85 -16.36
C PRO A 42 6.59 -1.52 -17.60
N TYR A 43 7.64 -2.33 -17.43
CA TYR A 43 8.22 -3.14 -18.49
C TYR A 43 7.36 -4.36 -18.88
N CYS A 44 6.33 -4.68 -18.08
CA CYS A 44 5.41 -5.78 -18.35
C CYS A 44 4.41 -5.47 -19.49
N GLY A 45 4.36 -4.22 -19.98
CA GLY A 45 3.53 -3.84 -21.14
C GLY A 45 2.02 -3.81 -20.85
N ILE A 46 1.65 -3.65 -19.59
CA ILE A 46 0.27 -3.51 -19.11
C ILE A 46 0.00 -2.01 -18.87
N SER A 47 -1.20 -1.53 -19.18
CA SER A 47 -1.56 -0.13 -18.88
C SER A 47 -1.73 0.09 -17.38
N ASP A 48 -1.49 1.32 -16.92
CA ASP A 48 -1.65 1.70 -15.51
C ASP A 48 -3.08 1.42 -15.01
N GLU A 49 -4.08 1.65 -15.85
CA GLU A 49 -5.49 1.35 -15.57
C GLU A 49 -5.73 -0.15 -15.36
N GLU A 50 -5.11 -1.01 -16.17
CA GLU A 50 -5.27 -2.45 -16.03
C GLU A 50 -4.49 -2.99 -14.82
N LYS A 51 -3.32 -2.42 -14.49
CA LYS A 51 -2.61 -2.68 -13.22
C LYS A 51 -3.53 -2.35 -12.04
N PHE A 52 -4.08 -1.13 -12.03
CA PHE A 52 -4.96 -0.64 -10.99
C PHE A 52 -6.21 -1.52 -10.81
N ASP A 53 -6.89 -1.89 -11.89
CA ASP A 53 -8.08 -2.74 -11.83
C ASP A 53 -7.78 -4.13 -11.27
N ARG A 54 -6.60 -4.70 -11.57
CA ARG A 54 -6.17 -5.99 -11.02
C ARG A 54 -5.92 -5.90 -9.53
N GLU A 55 -5.18 -4.89 -9.09
CA GLU A 55 -4.84 -4.68 -7.68
C GLU A 55 -6.08 -4.35 -6.84
N ASN A 56 -6.96 -3.48 -7.35
CA ASN A 56 -8.16 -3.07 -6.65
C ASN A 56 -9.13 -4.25 -6.41
N ARG A 57 -9.29 -5.15 -7.39
CA ARG A 57 -10.11 -6.37 -7.20
C ARG A 57 -9.58 -7.25 -6.08
N VAL A 58 -8.26 -7.35 -5.95
CA VAL A 58 -7.64 -8.12 -4.87
C VAL A 58 -7.87 -7.44 -3.52
N LEU A 59 -7.67 -6.12 -3.44
CA LEU A 59 -7.91 -5.36 -2.21
C LEU A 59 -9.36 -5.46 -1.72
N ILE A 60 -10.34 -5.38 -2.63
CA ILE A 60 -11.76 -5.59 -2.31
C ILE A 60 -12.00 -6.99 -1.74
N THR A 61 -11.40 -8.02 -2.36
CA THR A 61 -11.54 -9.41 -1.91
C THR A 61 -10.92 -9.61 -0.53
N LEU A 62 -9.73 -9.06 -0.30
CA LEU A 62 -9.03 -9.12 1.00
C LEU A 62 -9.79 -8.38 2.09
N SER A 63 -10.36 -7.21 1.78
CA SER A 63 -11.20 -6.45 2.70
C SER A 63 -12.38 -7.29 3.21
N PHE A 64 -13.05 -8.02 2.32
CA PHE A 64 -14.13 -8.94 2.70
C PHE A 64 -13.65 -10.06 3.63
N VAL A 65 -12.52 -10.69 3.32
CA VAL A 65 -11.92 -11.77 4.14
C VAL A 65 -11.51 -11.27 5.52
N PHE A 66 -10.83 -10.11 5.61
CA PHE A 66 -10.38 -9.56 6.89
C PHE A 66 -11.54 -9.14 7.78
N ASN A 67 -12.62 -8.61 7.19
CA ASN A 67 -13.84 -8.27 7.91
C ASN A 67 -14.51 -9.53 8.51
N LEU A 68 -14.57 -10.63 7.74
CA LEU A 68 -15.11 -11.90 8.22
C LEU A 68 -14.32 -12.46 9.42
N LEU A 69 -13.00 -12.28 9.43
CA LEU A 69 -12.12 -12.76 10.49
C LEU A 69 -12.11 -11.88 11.74
N LYS A 70 -12.84 -10.73 11.75
CA LYS A 70 -12.75 -9.69 12.78
C LYS A 70 -11.30 -9.29 13.10
N ALA A 71 -10.43 -9.33 12.09
CA ALA A 71 -9.03 -9.02 12.28
C ALA A 71 -8.90 -7.52 12.57
N LYS A 72 -8.12 -7.12 13.58
CA LYS A 72 -7.71 -5.71 13.75
C LYS A 72 -7.02 -5.14 12.50
N LEU A 73 -6.46 -6.01 11.66
CA LEU A 73 -5.89 -5.67 10.37
C LEU A 73 -6.93 -5.11 9.38
N ALA A 74 -8.22 -5.44 9.54
CA ALA A 74 -9.28 -4.98 8.66
C ALA A 74 -9.40 -3.46 8.66
N GLU A 75 -9.23 -2.79 9.82
CA GLU A 75 -9.26 -1.32 9.89
C GLU A 75 -8.09 -0.68 9.14
N ALA A 76 -6.90 -1.26 9.19
CA ALA A 76 -5.74 -0.79 8.43
C ALA A 76 -5.92 -0.96 6.91
N VAL A 77 -6.59 -2.04 6.47
CA VAL A 77 -6.90 -2.30 5.06
C VAL A 77 -8.12 -1.49 4.59
N LEU A 78 -9.06 -1.15 5.48
CA LEU A 78 -10.24 -0.34 5.16
C LEU A 78 -9.94 1.17 5.18
N SER A 79 -9.00 1.62 6.01
CA SER A 79 -8.43 2.98 5.94
C SER A 79 -7.44 3.15 4.79
N PHE A 80 -7.26 2.09 3.99
CA PHE A 80 -6.43 2.05 2.82
C PHE A 80 -7.14 2.71 1.65
N ASP A 81 -6.88 4.00 1.48
CA ASP A 81 -7.39 4.75 0.34
C ASP A 81 -6.52 4.46 -0.88
N SER A 82 -7.14 4.02 -1.98
CA SER A 82 -6.45 3.70 -3.24
C SER A 82 -5.63 4.88 -3.79
N GLU A 83 -6.05 6.12 -3.51
CA GLU A 83 -5.27 7.32 -3.89
C GLU A 83 -3.94 7.41 -3.14
N SER A 84 -3.88 6.93 -1.90
CA SER A 84 -2.66 6.97 -1.09
C SER A 84 -1.58 6.02 -1.61
N VAL A 85 -1.99 4.89 -2.18
CA VAL A 85 -1.09 3.86 -2.75
C VAL A 85 -0.52 4.35 -4.06
N LEU A 86 -1.37 4.86 -4.97
CA LEU A 86 -0.92 5.47 -6.22
C LEU A 86 0.02 6.64 -5.95
N ALA A 87 -0.26 7.48 -4.95
CA ALA A 87 0.63 8.56 -4.55
C ALA A 87 1.98 8.04 -4.02
N PHE A 88 1.99 6.98 -3.21
CA PHE A 88 3.22 6.41 -2.66
C PHE A 88 4.07 5.72 -3.74
N GLU A 89 3.44 4.90 -4.59
CA GLU A 89 4.09 4.25 -5.72
C GLU A 89 4.62 5.28 -6.71
N TRP A 90 3.82 6.27 -7.10
CA TRP A 90 4.24 7.32 -8.02
C TRP A 90 5.41 8.13 -7.46
N HIS A 91 5.38 8.49 -6.18
CA HIS A 91 6.48 9.23 -5.55
C HIS A 91 7.76 8.38 -5.45
N PHE A 92 7.65 7.08 -5.18
CA PHE A 92 8.77 6.16 -5.21
C PHE A 92 9.30 5.95 -6.64
N TYR A 93 8.42 5.92 -7.64
CA TYR A 93 8.76 5.75 -9.05
C TYR A 93 9.47 6.99 -9.62
N CYS A 94 8.99 8.21 -9.33
CA CYS A 94 9.70 9.46 -9.64
C CYS A 94 11.08 9.55 -8.96
N SER A 95 11.28 8.84 -7.84
CA SER A 95 12.56 8.81 -7.14
C SER A 95 13.55 7.79 -7.74
N LEU A 96 13.07 6.81 -8.51
CA LEU A 96 13.88 5.73 -9.11
C LEU A 96 14.23 5.97 -10.59
N ASN A 97 13.54 6.89 -11.26
CA ASN A 97 13.89 7.35 -12.62
C ASN A 97 13.97 8.90 -12.64
N PRO A 98 15.17 9.48 -12.45
CA PRO A 98 15.39 10.92 -12.60
C PRO A 98 15.30 11.41 -14.06
#